data_AF-A0AAV4HW38-F1
#
_entry.id   AF-A0AAV4HW38-F1
#
_cell.length_a   1.000
_cell.length_b   1.000
_cell.length_c   1.000
_cell.angle_alpha   90.00
_cell.angle_beta   90.00
_cell.angle_gamma   90.00
#
_symmetry.space_group_name_H-M   'P 1'
#
loop_
_entity.id
_entity.type
_entity.pdbx_description
1 polymer ?
#
loop_
_entity_poly.entity_id
_entity_poly.type
_entity_poly.pdbx_seq_one_letter_code
_entity_poly.pdbx_strand_id
1 'polypeptide(L)'
;MDIEVPGPKGQNKPKKNMAYEKANWDTFQRQIDITLYNPQTNLDPNENSDKMNAKLTNIIIDSAKKSIPVGSSRNRKPWWNAEIDTAVKERTALKARANHSDEDRKAWLEKCSAVKKLITDSKRQSWLDFSTKLNARSDPSKVWNTIRAIDGRGKRAPEGAAMEVNGQLITSSQKKADQFAKMYTEVSEVRHQKLSLADSVELNENTCINRDRQ
;
A
#
# COMPACT_ATOMS: atom_id res chain seq x y z
N MET A 1 -10.29 19.52 28.60
CA MET A 1 -9.20 18.56 28.42
C MET A 1 -8.65 18.80 27.03
N ASP A 2 -7.44 19.34 26.95
CA ASP A 2 -6.79 19.67 25.69
C ASP A 2 -6.31 18.38 25.01
N ILE A 3 -6.84 18.13 23.82
CA ILE A 3 -6.43 17.00 23.00
C ILE A 3 -5.26 17.49 22.14
N GLU A 4 -4.04 17.23 22.59
CA GLU A 4 -2.89 17.23 21.68
C GLU A 4 -3.11 16.12 20.66
N VAL A 5 -3.24 16.48 19.39
CA VAL A 5 -3.25 15.52 18.27
C VAL A 5 -1.79 15.15 18.00
N PRO A 6 -1.31 13.96 18.40
CA PRO A 6 0.05 13.56 18.11
C PRO A 6 0.15 13.33 16.60
N GLY A 7 1.17 13.91 15.96
CA GLY A 7 1.43 13.70 14.54
C GLY A 7 1.57 12.21 14.20
N PRO A 8 1.21 11.80 12.96
CA PRO A 8 1.10 10.38 12.60
C PRO A 8 2.43 9.65 12.76
N LYS A 9 2.54 8.79 13.78
CA LYS A 9 3.69 7.91 13.98
C LYS A 9 3.45 6.58 13.27
N GLY A 10 4.33 6.23 12.34
CA GLY A 10 4.42 4.88 11.78
C GLY A 10 3.48 4.59 10.60
N GLN A 11 3.75 5.16 9.44
CA GLN A 11 3.23 4.62 8.18
C GLN A 11 3.75 3.18 8.04
N ASN A 12 2.86 2.19 7.96
CA ASN A 12 3.22 0.82 7.62
C ASN A 12 3.72 0.82 6.17
N LYS A 13 5.03 1.04 5.99
CA LYS A 13 5.64 1.19 4.66
C LYS A 13 5.36 -0.11 3.90
N PRO A 14 4.82 -0.04 2.67
CA PRO A 14 4.57 -1.24 1.89
C PRO A 14 5.87 -2.04 1.79
N LYS A 15 5.81 -3.36 2.04
CA LYS A 15 6.96 -4.25 1.86
C LYS A 15 7.49 -4.04 0.45
N LYS A 16 8.72 -3.54 0.35
CA LYS A 16 9.37 -3.32 -0.94
C LYS A 16 9.90 -4.66 -1.42
N ASN A 17 9.47 -5.07 -2.61
CA ASN A 17 9.96 -6.30 -3.21
C ASN A 17 11.38 -6.08 -3.78
N MET A 18 12.19 -7.13 -3.75
CA MET A 18 13.49 -7.18 -4.42
C MET A 18 13.30 -7.04 -5.93
N ALA A 19 14.13 -6.21 -6.57
CA ALA A 19 14.12 -6.01 -8.01
C ALA A 19 15.14 -6.94 -8.69
N TYR A 20 14.75 -8.19 -8.93
CA TYR A 20 15.64 -9.23 -9.49
C TYR A 20 16.24 -8.86 -10.85
N GLU A 21 15.51 -8.10 -11.68
CA GLU A 21 16.02 -7.60 -12.98
C GLU A 21 17.23 -6.69 -12.86
N LYS A 22 17.43 -6.06 -11.69
CA LYS A 22 18.54 -5.14 -11.43
C LYS A 22 19.58 -5.73 -10.47
N ALA A 23 19.48 -7.02 -10.19
CA ALA A 23 20.41 -7.72 -9.31
C ALA A 23 21.80 -7.76 -9.95
N ASN A 24 22.83 -7.49 -9.15
CA ASN A 24 24.20 -7.79 -9.53
C ASN A 24 24.55 -9.19 -8.99
N TRP A 25 24.46 -10.20 -9.86
CA TRP A 25 24.70 -11.59 -9.47
C TRP A 25 26.16 -11.87 -9.16
N ASP A 26 27.10 -11.17 -9.80
CA ASP A 26 28.53 -11.31 -9.51
C ASP A 26 28.86 -10.87 -8.09
N THR A 27 28.30 -9.75 -7.63
CA THR A 27 28.52 -9.29 -6.25
C THR A 27 27.78 -10.18 -5.24
N PHE A 28 26.62 -10.72 -5.60
CA PHE A 28 25.91 -11.70 -4.78
C PHE A 28 26.76 -12.95 -4.54
N GLN A 29 27.29 -13.53 -5.62
CA GLN A 29 28.13 -14.73 -5.55
C GLN A 29 29.38 -14.47 -4.72
N ARG A 30 30.11 -13.39 -5.01
CA ARG A 30 31.30 -13.03 -4.22
C ARG A 30 31.00 -12.84 -2.74
N GLN A 31 29.85 -12.24 -2.40
CA GLN A 31 29.47 -12.06 -0.99
C GLN A 31 29.22 -13.41 -0.31
N ILE A 32 28.50 -14.32 -0.96
CA ILE A 32 28.29 -15.68 -0.44
C ILE A 32 29.63 -16.38 -0.22
N ASP A 33 30.50 -16.38 -1.23
CA ASP A 33 31.80 -17.03 -1.15
C ASP A 33 32.63 -16.45 0.01
N ILE A 34 32.72 -15.12 0.14
CA ILE A 34 33.43 -14.47 1.25
C ILE A 34 32.85 -14.89 2.60
N THR A 35 31.53 -14.94 2.75
CA THR A 35 30.89 -15.33 4.02
C THR A 35 31.00 -16.82 4.35
N LEU A 36 31.04 -17.69 3.34
CA LEU A 36 31.20 -19.13 3.54
C LEU A 36 32.65 -19.50 3.87
N TYR A 37 33.62 -18.86 3.21
CA TYR A 37 35.04 -19.10 3.46
C TYR A 37 35.59 -18.34 4.68
N ASN A 38 34.79 -17.48 5.33
CA ASN A 38 35.21 -16.80 6.55
C ASN A 38 35.21 -17.78 7.74
N PRO A 39 36.36 -17.99 8.41
CA PRO A 39 36.48 -18.92 9.55
C PRO A 39 35.55 -18.61 10.72
N GLN A 40 35.11 -17.36 10.88
CA GLN A 40 34.24 -16.93 11.99
C GLN A 40 32.75 -17.25 11.76
N THR A 41 32.34 -17.46 10.51
CA THR A 41 30.95 -17.75 10.11
C THR A 41 30.80 -19.14 9.51
N ASN A 42 31.87 -19.94 9.53
CA ASN A 42 31.90 -21.26 8.94
C ASN A 42 30.83 -22.17 9.56
N LEU A 43 30.24 -23.00 8.72
CA LEU A 43 29.25 -23.98 9.13
C LEU A 43 30.00 -25.13 9.83
N ASP A 44 29.88 -25.21 11.15
CA ASP A 44 30.49 -26.29 11.93
C ASP A 44 29.84 -27.63 11.53
N PRO A 45 30.60 -28.60 11.01
CA PRO A 45 30.08 -29.92 10.60
C PRO A 45 29.40 -30.69 11.73
N ASN A 46 29.66 -30.33 12.99
CA ASN A 46 29.10 -31.00 14.16
C ASN A 46 27.84 -30.30 14.73
N GLU A 47 27.36 -29.25 14.06
CA GLU A 47 26.17 -28.50 14.48
C GLU A 47 24.87 -29.18 14.02
N ASN A 48 23.78 -28.98 14.75
CA ASN A 48 22.47 -29.48 14.37
C ASN A 48 22.05 -28.95 12.98
N SER A 49 21.57 -29.85 12.11
CA SER A 49 21.03 -29.55 10.78
C SER A 49 20.09 -28.33 10.72
N ASP A 50 19.22 -28.13 11.71
CA ASP A 50 18.31 -26.97 11.75
C ASP A 50 19.07 -25.64 11.92
N LYS A 51 20.11 -25.63 12.75
CA LYS A 51 20.96 -24.45 12.97
C LYS A 51 21.80 -24.15 11.74
N MET A 52 22.32 -25.18 11.08
CA MET A 52 23.05 -25.03 9.83
C MET A 52 22.16 -24.45 8.73
N ASN A 53 20.94 -24.98 8.57
CA ASN A 53 19.96 -24.47 7.62
C ASN A 53 19.61 -23.00 7.90
N ALA A 54 19.41 -22.63 9.18
CA ALA A 54 19.13 -21.24 9.55
C ALA A 54 20.31 -20.31 9.22
N LYS A 55 21.55 -20.72 9.52
CA LYS A 55 22.77 -19.94 9.19
C LYS A 55 22.92 -19.75 7.68
N LEU A 56 22.81 -20.83 6.91
CA LEU A 56 22.88 -20.77 5.45
C LEU A 56 21.79 -19.85 4.87
N THR A 57 20.56 -19.99 5.35
CA THR A 57 19.43 -19.16 4.91
C THR A 57 19.69 -17.68 5.22
N ASN A 58 20.23 -17.37 6.39
CA ASN A 58 20.58 -15.99 6.76
C ASN A 58 21.70 -15.42 5.88
N ILE A 59 22.74 -16.21 5.59
CA ILE A 59 23.83 -15.82 4.68
C ILE A 59 23.28 -15.49 3.28
N ILE A 60 22.41 -16.34 2.74
CA ILE A 60 21.78 -16.13 1.43
C ILE A 60 20.93 -14.84 1.47
N ILE A 61 20.11 -14.67 2.50
CA ILE A 61 19.24 -13.49 2.64
C ILE A 61 20.05 -12.21 2.76
N ASP A 62 21.13 -12.20 3.54
CA ASP A 62 21.93 -11.00 3.77
C ASP A 62 22.80 -10.64 2.56
N SER A 63 23.35 -11.64 1.87
CA SER A 63 23.99 -11.44 0.57
C SER A 63 23.00 -10.90 -0.46
N ALA A 64 21.76 -11.41 -0.48
CA ALA A 64 20.70 -10.93 -1.36
C ALA A 64 20.32 -9.47 -1.05
N LYS A 65 20.22 -9.07 0.22
CA LYS A 65 19.93 -7.67 0.61
C LYS A 65 21.02 -6.70 0.14
N LYS A 66 22.29 -7.13 0.10
CA LYS A 66 23.43 -6.27 -0.32
C LYS A 66 23.54 -6.13 -1.84
N SER A 67 23.22 -7.19 -2.58
CA SER A 67 23.42 -7.29 -4.03
C SER A 67 22.18 -6.97 -4.86
N ILE A 68 20.98 -7.18 -4.30
CA ILE A 68 19.72 -6.99 -4.99
C ILE A 68 19.06 -5.70 -4.49
N PRO A 69 18.91 -4.68 -5.35
CA PRO A 69 18.26 -3.45 -4.94
C PRO A 69 16.80 -3.68 -4.58
N VAL A 70 16.40 -3.12 -3.44
CA VAL A 70 15.03 -3.17 -2.93
C VAL A 70 14.24 -2.00 -3.51
N GLY A 71 13.18 -2.29 -4.27
CA GLY A 71 12.42 -1.21 -4.93
C GLY A 71 11.64 -1.61 -6.18
N SER A 72 11.31 -2.89 -6.35
CA SER A 72 10.34 -3.27 -7.38
C SER A 72 9.00 -2.66 -6.98
N SER A 73 8.62 -1.58 -7.67
CA SER A 73 7.36 -0.87 -7.41
C SER A 73 6.23 -1.71 -7.99
N ARG A 74 5.40 -2.24 -7.10
CA ARG A 74 4.17 -2.98 -7.42
C ARG A 74 3.20 -2.20 -8.31
N ASN A 75 3.36 -0.88 -8.39
CA ASN A 75 2.48 0.04 -9.12
C ASN A 75 3.10 0.59 -10.41
N ARG A 76 4.16 -0.02 -10.94
CA ARG A 76 4.65 0.35 -12.27
C ARG A 76 3.55 0.04 -13.29
N LYS A 77 3.11 1.08 -13.99
CA LYS A 77 2.14 0.93 -15.07
C LYS A 77 2.78 0.03 -16.14
N PRO A 78 2.05 -0.96 -16.68
CA PRO A 78 2.64 -1.93 -17.62
C PRO A 78 3.31 -1.28 -18.84
N TRP A 79 2.79 -0.14 -19.29
CA TRP A 79 3.28 0.65 -20.42
C TRP A 79 4.36 1.68 -20.06
N TRP A 80 4.85 1.72 -18.82
CA TRP A 80 5.88 2.68 -18.43
C TRP A 80 7.28 2.14 -18.70
N ASN A 81 7.92 2.61 -19.76
CA ASN A 81 9.28 2.25 -20.13
C ASN A 81 10.30 3.34 -19.74
N ALA A 82 11.60 3.04 -19.91
CA ALA A 82 12.67 3.99 -19.62
C ALA A 82 12.66 5.20 -20.58
N GLU A 83 12.23 5.02 -21.82
CA GLU A 83 12.12 6.09 -22.82
C GLU A 83 11.04 7.13 -22.48
N ILE A 84 9.89 6.69 -21.95
CA ILE A 84 8.87 7.60 -21.44
C ILE A 84 9.40 8.35 -20.21
N ASP A 85 10.17 7.68 -19.36
CA ASP A 85 10.78 8.33 -18.18
C ASP A 85 11.74 9.46 -18.59
N THR A 86 12.62 9.23 -19.57
CA THR A 86 13.52 10.27 -20.10
C THR A 86 12.75 11.39 -20.79
N ALA A 87 11.80 11.07 -21.66
CA ALA A 87 11.00 12.07 -22.37
C ALA A 87 10.14 12.93 -21.43
N VAL A 88 9.60 12.34 -20.35
CA VAL A 88 8.86 13.08 -19.32
C VAL A 88 9.78 13.99 -18.51
N LYS A 89 11.00 13.54 -18.19
CA LYS A 89 12.01 14.38 -17.51
C LYS A 89 12.39 15.58 -18.36
N GLU A 90 12.69 15.38 -19.64
CA GLU A 90 12.97 16.46 -20.59
C GLU A 90 11.82 17.47 -20.64
N ARG A 91 10.59 17.01 -20.88
CA ARG A 91 9.39 17.88 -20.90
C ARG A 91 9.22 18.66 -19.59
N THR A 92 9.54 18.04 -18.45
CA THR A 92 9.41 18.68 -17.13
C THR A 92 10.49 19.74 -16.91
N ALA A 93 11.73 19.49 -17.35
CA ALA A 93 12.79 20.49 -17.35
C ALA A 93 12.40 21.70 -18.23
N LEU A 94 11.81 21.44 -19.39
CA LEU A 94 11.31 22.48 -20.30
C LEU A 94 10.14 23.28 -19.71
N LYS A 95 9.33 22.67 -18.85
CA LYS A 95 8.21 23.37 -18.20
C LYS A 95 8.70 24.55 -17.34
N ALA A 96 9.87 24.43 -16.71
CA ALA A 96 10.42 25.49 -15.88
C ALA A 96 10.79 26.74 -16.69
N ARG A 97 11.22 26.57 -17.94
CA ARG A 97 11.57 27.66 -18.86
C ARG A 97 10.43 28.12 -19.78
N ALA A 98 9.32 27.38 -19.81
CA ALA A 98 8.19 27.64 -20.72
C ALA A 98 7.51 29.00 -20.52
N ASN A 99 7.75 29.68 -19.39
CA ASN A 99 7.21 31.01 -19.10
C ASN A 99 8.16 32.16 -19.48
N HIS A 100 9.38 31.88 -19.94
CA HIS A 100 10.38 32.91 -20.23
C HIS A 100 10.28 33.51 -21.64
N SER A 101 9.87 32.72 -22.64
CA SER A 101 9.75 33.14 -24.05
C SER A 101 8.69 32.31 -24.78
N ASP A 102 8.10 32.87 -25.83
CA ASP A 102 7.17 32.17 -26.73
C ASP A 102 7.84 30.99 -27.47
N GLU A 103 9.14 31.11 -27.75
CA GLU A 103 9.94 30.04 -28.36
C GLU A 103 10.10 28.85 -27.41
N ASP A 104 10.36 29.14 -26.13
CA ASP A 104 10.44 28.13 -25.08
C ASP A 104 9.08 27.47 -24.83
N ARG A 105 8.00 28.24 -24.91
CA ARG A 105 6.63 27.72 -24.86
C ARG A 105 6.35 26.78 -26.02
N LYS A 106 6.76 27.12 -27.25
CA LYS A 106 6.60 26.27 -28.43
C LYS A 106 7.40 24.97 -28.29
N ALA A 107 8.67 25.05 -27.87
CA ALA A 107 9.50 23.88 -27.62
C ALA A 107 8.89 22.93 -26.56
N TRP A 108 8.31 23.49 -25.49
CA TRP A 108 7.61 22.72 -24.48
C TRP A 108 6.34 22.04 -25.04
N LEU A 109 5.53 22.74 -25.85
CA LEU A 109 4.33 22.18 -26.48
C LEU A 109 4.68 21.04 -27.45
N GLU A 110 5.72 21.20 -28.27
CA GLU A 110 6.22 20.16 -29.17
C GLU A 110 6.61 18.91 -28.37
N LYS A 111 7.39 19.06 -27.30
CA LYS A 111 7.77 17.94 -26.42
C LYS A 111 6.58 17.35 -25.68
N CYS A 112 5.57 18.14 -25.32
CA CYS A 112 4.31 17.62 -24.78
C CYS A 112 3.59 16.73 -25.79
N SER A 113 3.54 17.13 -27.07
CA SER A 113 2.93 16.32 -28.13
C SER A 113 3.70 15.02 -28.38
N ALA A 114 5.04 15.08 -28.39
CA ALA A 114 5.89 13.91 -28.55
C ALA A 114 5.71 12.90 -27.41
N VAL A 115 5.72 13.37 -26.16
CA VAL A 115 5.47 12.52 -24.98
C VAL A 115 4.07 11.88 -25.04
N LYS A 116 3.03 12.63 -25.46
CA LYS A 116 1.67 12.08 -25.60
C LYS A 116 1.60 10.97 -26.65
N LYS A 117 2.26 11.14 -27.79
CA LYS A 117 2.36 10.10 -28.84
C LYS A 117 3.05 8.86 -28.29
N LEU A 118 4.25 9.03 -27.70
CA LEU A 118 5.03 7.94 -27.13
C LEU A 118 4.26 7.13 -26.07
N ILE A 119 3.52 7.81 -25.18
CA ILE A 119 2.68 7.14 -24.17
C ILE A 119 1.54 6.35 -24.83
N THR A 120 0.90 6.92 -25.85
CA THR A 120 -0.19 6.25 -26.58
C THR A 120 0.31 5.00 -27.29
N ASP A 121 1.47 5.10 -27.94
CA ASP A 121 2.08 3.98 -28.66
C ASP A 121 2.50 2.86 -27.70
N SER A 122 3.12 3.22 -26.57
CA SER A 122 3.53 2.24 -25.57
C SER A 122 2.34 1.56 -24.89
N LYS A 123 1.25 2.29 -24.64
CA LYS A 123 -0.03 1.70 -24.18
C LYS A 123 -0.59 0.70 -25.20
N ARG A 124 -0.57 1.05 -26.48
CA ARG A 124 -1.03 0.17 -27.57
C ARG A 124 -0.18 -1.10 -27.64
N GLN A 125 1.14 -0.98 -27.58
CA GLN A 125 2.05 -2.13 -27.55
C GLN A 125 1.79 -3.02 -26.32
N SER A 126 1.67 -2.41 -25.14
CA SER A 126 1.35 -3.15 -23.91
C SER A 126 0.01 -3.88 -23.97
N TRP A 127 -0.98 -3.30 -24.65
CA TRP A 127 -2.26 -3.96 -24.89
C TRP A 127 -2.13 -5.15 -25.85
N LEU A 128 -1.38 -5.01 -26.94
CA LEU A 128 -1.11 -6.08 -27.89
C LEU A 128 -0.34 -7.24 -27.23
N ASP A 129 0.69 -6.93 -26.46
CA ASP A 129 1.47 -7.93 -25.72
C ASP A 129 0.63 -8.65 -24.66
N PHE A 130 -0.36 -7.95 -24.09
CA PHE A 130 -1.28 -8.55 -23.13
C PHE A 130 -2.33 -9.44 -23.83
N SER A 131 -2.93 -8.97 -24.93
CA SER A 131 -3.96 -9.73 -25.66
C SER A 131 -3.41 -11.00 -26.30
N THR A 132 -2.16 -10.97 -26.79
CA THR A 132 -1.47 -12.15 -27.34
C THR A 132 -1.18 -13.23 -26.31
N LYS A 133 -1.04 -12.86 -25.02
CA LYS A 133 -0.79 -13.78 -23.90
C LYS A 133 -2.08 -14.32 -23.26
N LEU A 134 -3.25 -13.81 -23.67
CA LEU A 134 -4.53 -14.18 -23.08
C LEU A 134 -4.95 -15.58 -23.53
N ASN A 135 -5.43 -16.40 -22.60
CA ASN A 135 -5.93 -17.75 -22.90
C ASN A 135 -7.23 -18.00 -22.10
N ALA A 136 -8.02 -19.01 -22.49
CA ALA A 136 -9.27 -19.37 -21.82
C ALA A 136 -9.10 -19.76 -20.33
N ARG A 137 -7.88 -20.14 -19.93
CA ARG A 137 -7.51 -20.45 -18.53
C ARG A 137 -7.05 -19.22 -17.73
N SER A 138 -6.99 -18.03 -18.33
CA SER A 138 -6.57 -16.82 -17.63
C SER A 138 -7.61 -16.40 -16.58
N ASP A 139 -7.15 -16.09 -15.37
CA ASP A 139 -8.00 -15.62 -14.27
C ASP A 139 -8.68 -14.28 -14.63
N PRO A 140 -10.03 -14.23 -14.72
CA PRO A 140 -10.77 -13.03 -15.11
C PRO A 140 -10.49 -11.82 -14.23
N SER A 141 -10.21 -12.02 -12.94
CA SER A 141 -9.89 -10.94 -12.00
C SER A 141 -8.53 -10.33 -12.31
N LYS A 142 -7.53 -11.14 -12.68
CA LYS A 142 -6.21 -10.64 -13.10
C LYS A 142 -6.28 -9.91 -14.43
N VAL A 143 -7.10 -10.41 -15.35
CA VAL A 143 -7.38 -9.75 -16.64
C VAL A 143 -8.02 -8.38 -16.42
N TRP A 144 -9.04 -8.29 -15.57
CA TRP A 144 -9.65 -6.99 -15.28
C TRP A 144 -8.70 -6.00 -14.59
N ASN A 145 -7.86 -6.49 -13.67
CA ASN A 145 -6.87 -5.64 -13.01
C ASN A 145 -5.81 -5.11 -13.98
N THR A 146 -5.40 -5.90 -14.98
CA THR A 146 -4.43 -5.50 -16.00
C THR A 146 -5.02 -4.51 -16.99
N ILE A 147 -6.25 -4.73 -17.48
CA ILE A 147 -7.00 -3.75 -18.30
C ILE A 147 -7.06 -2.40 -17.58
N ARG A 148 -7.51 -2.40 -16.32
CA ARG A 148 -7.58 -1.17 -15.50
C ARG A 148 -6.22 -0.50 -15.32
N ALA A 149 -5.14 -1.27 -15.18
CA ALA A 149 -3.79 -0.73 -15.07
C ALA A 149 -3.32 -0.07 -16.38
N ILE A 150 -3.64 -0.66 -17.54
CA ILE A 150 -3.33 -0.10 -18.87
C ILE A 150 -4.09 1.22 -19.09
N ASP A 151 -5.37 1.26 -18.74
CA ASP A 151 -6.21 2.47 -18.79
C ASP A 151 -5.76 3.57 -17.81
N GLY A 152 -4.88 3.25 -16.86
CA GLY A 152 -4.49 4.17 -15.80
C GLY A 152 -5.51 4.28 -14.66
N ARG A 153 -6.58 3.46 -14.70
CA ARG A 153 -7.53 3.25 -13.61
C ARG A 153 -7.04 2.17 -12.63
N GLY A 154 -5.73 2.12 -12.39
CA GLY A 154 -5.09 1.15 -11.50
C GLY A 154 -5.71 1.18 -10.10
N LYS A 155 -5.35 0.20 -9.25
CA LYS A 155 -5.87 0.13 -7.89
C LYS A 155 -5.72 1.49 -7.22
N ARG A 156 -6.86 2.12 -6.90
CA ARG A 156 -6.89 3.36 -6.13
C ARG A 156 -6.14 3.08 -4.83
N ALA A 157 -5.31 4.04 -4.41
CA ALA A 157 -4.81 4.01 -3.05
C ALA A 157 -6.04 3.88 -2.13
N PRO A 158 -6.01 3.03 -1.09
CA PRO A 158 -7.14 2.92 -0.18
C PRO A 158 -7.48 4.32 0.33
N GLU A 159 -8.70 4.75 0.05
CA GLU A 159 -9.21 6.07 0.38
C GLU A 159 -9.45 6.13 1.89
N GLY A 160 -8.98 7.20 2.53
CA GLY A 160 -9.08 7.37 3.98
C GLY A 160 -7.90 6.78 4.73
N ALA A 161 -7.02 7.69 5.16
CA ALA A 161 -5.91 7.49 6.07
C ALA A 161 -6.27 6.53 7.20
N ALA A 162 -5.26 5.77 7.60
CA ALA A 162 -5.36 4.85 8.71
C ALA A 162 -5.88 5.55 9.98
N MET A 163 -6.70 4.86 10.76
CA MET A 163 -7.17 5.32 12.06
C MET A 163 -6.26 4.69 13.13
N GLU A 164 -5.75 5.48 14.06
CA GLU A 164 -4.97 4.96 15.19
C GLU A 164 -5.89 4.83 16.40
N VAL A 165 -5.96 3.62 16.96
CA VAL A 165 -6.68 3.35 18.21
C VAL A 165 -5.72 2.56 19.11
N ASN A 166 -5.39 3.09 20.29
CA ASN A 166 -4.49 2.48 21.27
C ASN A 166 -3.11 2.09 20.71
N GLY A 167 -2.51 2.95 19.88
CA GLY A 167 -1.21 2.68 19.24
C GLY A 167 -1.25 1.66 18.10
N GLN A 168 -2.43 1.14 17.74
CA GLN A 168 -2.61 0.21 16.61
C GLN A 168 -3.20 0.92 15.40
N LEU A 169 -2.53 0.74 14.26
CA LEU A 169 -2.91 1.33 12.98
C LEU A 169 -3.99 0.47 12.28
N ILE A 170 -5.19 1.02 12.13
CA ILE A 170 -6.33 0.37 11.50
C ILE A 170 -6.53 0.90 10.07
N THR A 171 -6.25 0.05 9.10
CA THR A 171 -6.36 0.36 7.66
C THR A 171 -7.57 -0.28 6.98
N SER A 172 -8.16 -1.32 7.58
CA SER A 172 -9.33 -2.03 7.03
C SER A 172 -10.63 -1.30 7.35
N SER A 173 -11.51 -1.13 6.36
CA SER A 173 -12.82 -0.48 6.51
C SER A 173 -13.70 -1.17 7.56
N GLN A 174 -13.69 -2.50 7.60
CA GLN A 174 -14.45 -3.29 8.58
C GLN A 174 -13.98 -2.99 10.00
N LYS A 175 -12.67 -3.03 10.25
CA LYS A 175 -12.10 -2.72 11.56
C LYS A 175 -12.32 -1.27 11.99
N LYS A 176 -12.41 -0.33 11.04
CA LYS A 176 -12.79 1.07 11.33
C LYS A 176 -14.25 1.14 11.80
N ALA A 177 -15.17 0.49 11.08
CA ALA A 177 -16.59 0.45 11.46
C ALA A 177 -16.79 -0.18 12.85
N ASP A 178 -16.09 -1.28 13.14
CA ASP A 178 -16.15 -1.93 14.44
C ASP A 178 -15.66 -1.02 15.58
N GLN A 179 -14.59 -0.22 15.34
CA GLN A 179 -14.12 0.74 16.33
C GLN A 179 -15.08 1.90 16.54
N PHE A 180 -15.71 2.40 15.48
CA PHE A 180 -16.77 3.39 15.62
C PHE A 180 -17.95 2.84 16.41
N ALA A 181 -18.37 1.60 16.14
CA ALA A 181 -19.42 0.94 16.89
C ALA A 181 -19.07 0.84 18.38
N LYS A 182 -17.84 0.44 18.72
CA LYS A 182 -17.36 0.38 20.11
C LYS A 182 -17.38 1.74 20.80
N MET A 183 -16.83 2.77 20.15
CA MET A 183 -16.85 4.13 20.69
C MET A 183 -18.30 4.61 20.93
N TYR A 184 -19.20 4.34 19.99
CA TYR A 184 -20.61 4.67 20.15
C TYR A 184 -21.27 3.91 21.28
N THR A 185 -20.97 2.62 21.48
CA THR A 185 -21.51 1.86 22.61
C THR A 185 -21.00 2.40 23.95
N GLU A 186 -19.71 2.77 24.04
CA GLU A 186 -19.12 3.35 25.26
C GLU A 186 -19.73 4.72 25.59
N VAL A 187 -19.92 5.58 24.58
CA VAL A 187 -20.53 6.91 24.77
C VAL A 187 -22.04 6.83 25.01
N SER A 188 -22.70 5.82 24.44
CA SER A 188 -24.15 5.64 24.47
C SER A 188 -24.64 4.74 25.60
N GLU A 189 -23.81 4.41 26.61
CA GLU A 189 -24.29 3.74 27.83
C GLU A 189 -25.27 4.64 28.59
N VAL A 190 -26.53 4.66 28.15
CA VAL A 190 -27.65 5.12 28.96
C VAL A 190 -27.81 4.07 30.05
N ARG A 191 -27.49 4.44 31.29
CA ARG A 191 -27.81 3.64 32.47
C ARG A 191 -29.32 3.41 32.50
N HIS A 192 -29.76 2.25 32.03
CA HIS A 192 -31.06 1.72 32.44
C HIS A 192 -30.92 1.33 33.91
N GLN A 193 -31.30 2.24 34.81
CA GLN A 193 -31.56 1.86 36.19
C GLN A 193 -32.71 0.84 36.13
N LYS A 194 -32.44 -0.40 36.55
CA LYS A 194 -33.51 -1.38 36.76
C LYS A 194 -34.42 -0.78 37.83
N LEU A 195 -35.57 -0.26 37.42
CA LEU A 195 -36.64 0.07 38.35
C LEU A 195 -36.97 -1.21 39.13
N SER A 196 -36.93 -1.10 40.45
CA SER A 196 -37.37 -2.16 41.34
C SER A 196 -38.85 -2.43 41.08
N LEU A 197 -39.29 -3.68 41.20
CA LEU A 197 -40.72 -4.03 41.10
C LEU A 197 -41.60 -3.23 42.10
N ALA A 198 -41.01 -2.72 43.18
CA ALA A 198 -41.70 -1.83 44.12
C ALA A 198 -42.08 -0.47 43.50
N ASP A 199 -41.22 0.10 42.65
CA ASP A 199 -41.42 1.43 42.05
C ASP A 199 -42.45 1.39 40.89
N SER A 200 -42.75 0.19 40.39
CA SER A 200 -43.74 -0.01 39.32
C SER A 200 -45.18 -0.04 39.84
N VAL A 201 -45.39 -0.29 41.13
CA VAL A 201 -46.73 -0.31 41.76
C VAL A 201 -47.20 1.12 42.09
N GLU A 202 -46.32 1.98 42.59
CA GLU A 202 -46.67 3.38 42.94
C GLU A 202 -47.03 4.27 41.73
N LEU A 203 -46.53 3.94 40.54
CA LEU A 203 -46.91 4.66 39.31
C LEU A 203 -48.30 4.29 38.79
N ASN A 204 -48.85 3.14 39.18
CA ASN A 204 -50.15 2.67 38.70
C ASN A 204 -51.31 3.04 39.65
N GLU A 205 -51.03 3.32 40.93
CA GLU A 205 -52.02 3.85 41.88
C GLU A 205 -52.25 5.37 41.70
N ASN A 206 -51.22 6.12 41.31
CA ASN A 206 -51.33 7.57 41.08
C ASN A 206 -51.96 7.97 39.73
N THR A 207 -52.20 7.02 38.83
CA THR A 207 -52.94 7.26 37.58
C THR A 207 -54.45 7.08 37.69
N CYS A 208 -54.96 6.60 38.83
CA CYS A 208 -56.38 6.28 39.00
C CYS A 208 -57.19 7.32 39.81
N ILE A 209 -56.56 8.34 40.40
CA ILE A 209 -57.25 9.35 41.25
C ILE A 209 -57.53 10.67 40.50
N ASN A 210 -56.95 10.92 39.33
CA ASN A 210 -57.16 12.15 38.53
C ASN A 210 -58.01 11.94 37.25
N ARG A 211 -59.02 11.08 37.33
CA ARG A 211 -60.16 11.05 36.39
C ARG A 211 -61.44 11.05 37.21
N ASP A 212 -61.80 12.20 37.77
CA ASP A 212 -63.20 12.57 38.10
C ASP A 212 -63.21 13.96 38.76
N ARG A 213 -63.12 15.00 37.92
CA ARG A 213 -63.72 16.32 38.18
C ARG A 213 -63.85 17.07 36.86
N GLN A 214 -65.05 16.94 36.27
CA GLN A 214 -65.62 17.95 35.38
C GLN A 214 -65.98 19.19 36.18
#